data_AF-A0A923BJR4-F1
#
_entry.id   AF-A0A923BJR4-F1
#
_cell.length_a   1.000
_cell.length_b   1.000
_cell.length_c   1.000
_cell.angle_alpha   90.00
_cell.angle_beta   90.00
_cell.angle_gamma   90.00
#
_symmetry.space_group_name_H-M   'P 1'
#
loop_
_entity.id
_entity.type
_entity.pdbx_description
1 polymer ?
#
loop_
_entity_poly.entity_id
_entity_poly.type
_entity_poly.pdbx_seq_one_letter_code
_entity_poly.pdbx_strand_id
1 'polypeptide(L)'
;MPGPGARTEGAGLSLGMLASTSAALVLITAMFWTFLAKQARHSWATEDWSHSFFVPLISLYLLYQSRAQLRAAARGAGVFVPGLVPMLLGMVIYPFFLIGYPNHMGQGWAWVLTLYGATLLFLGPRLAAVALLPIAYLVMGVTISERVMVNATFQLQLLASQGAYVLLNVIGVTTDVRGNVLEVHTSTGIEQLNVAEACSGMRLVIAFVALGVAVALAGLRHWWQRVVLILSAVPVALGLNIVRVAVLGVLTLSDPEYARGGAHMLIGTVLLVPGFLIFMSLAWALSKVIREPRAVPAGPGAASPLPRSSGPLSPPARAGHRGGQGVGAWAGLGALSVGVLLTHTVVAALGYTLTKLPIDPPGGRVVASLPSETRSWLQVGSDEKLSTEVVATLGTENFVTRTYVQKGPAAGATPVRVQLHVAYYTGKVDTVPHVPERCLTGGGWSLVGGDKVVPLGLDDSTWLPLRGDDGAERPGLMTARPDASFGDSGGVRVVLPRSPGSLAARVSQFEWPGSPKRLWGGYFFVANGGHTPSANDVRLLAFQLEDTYAYYMKVQVSTEDAKSEEEFARVMSSIIGELLPELMRCVPDWAEVEAGRYPVVKTARSAGVAGGA
;
A
#
# COMPACT_ATOMS: atom_id res chain seq x y z
N MET A 1 -55.81 48.83 9.12
CA MET A 1 -54.37 48.92 8.83
C MET A 1 -53.65 47.73 9.44
N PRO A 2 -53.23 46.72 8.66
CA PRO A 2 -52.33 45.68 9.16
C PRO A 2 -50.87 46.14 8.98
N GLY A 3 -50.05 45.94 10.02
CA GLY A 3 -48.65 46.34 10.08
C GLY A 3 -47.73 45.62 9.07
N PRO A 4 -46.55 46.19 8.78
CA PRO A 4 -45.76 45.80 7.63
C PRO A 4 -45.08 44.45 7.82
N GLY A 5 -45.02 43.72 6.71
CA GLY A 5 -44.56 42.34 6.58
C GLY A 5 -43.26 42.00 7.32
N ALA A 6 -43.35 40.97 8.13
CA ALA A 6 -42.22 40.12 8.46
C ALA A 6 -41.66 39.55 7.14
N ARG A 7 -40.61 40.18 6.62
CA ARG A 7 -39.80 39.58 5.56
C ARG A 7 -39.26 38.26 6.11
N THR A 8 -39.72 37.16 5.53
CA THR A 8 -39.04 35.88 5.61
C THR A 8 -37.70 36.01 4.87
N GLU A 9 -36.74 36.69 5.49
CA GLU A 9 -35.35 36.64 5.04
C GLU A 9 -34.93 35.17 5.09
N GLY A 10 -34.66 34.62 3.90
CA GLY A 10 -34.32 33.22 3.72
C GLY A 10 -33.19 32.81 4.67
N ALA A 11 -33.45 31.78 5.48
CA ALA A 11 -32.49 31.18 6.40
C ALA A 11 -31.37 30.43 5.64
N GLY A 12 -30.51 31.19 4.96
CA GLY A 12 -29.37 30.71 4.18
C GLY A 12 -28.05 31.29 4.69
N LEU A 13 -26.94 30.65 4.30
CA LEU A 13 -25.59 31.21 4.47
C LEU A 13 -25.48 32.55 3.74
N SER A 14 -24.75 33.51 4.29
CA SER A 14 -24.53 34.79 3.61
C SER A 14 -23.68 34.61 2.34
N LEU A 15 -23.86 35.49 1.35
CA LEU A 15 -23.10 35.44 0.09
C LEU A 15 -21.58 35.47 0.33
N GLY A 16 -21.12 36.27 1.30
CA GLY A 16 -19.71 36.35 1.70
C GLY A 16 -19.19 35.05 2.35
N MET A 17 -20.01 34.36 3.13
CA MET A 17 -19.66 33.04 3.67
C MET A 17 -19.57 31.98 2.58
N LEU A 18 -20.49 31.99 1.61
CA LEU A 18 -20.43 31.10 0.46
C LEU A 18 -19.14 31.35 -0.35
N ALA A 19 -18.85 32.61 -0.69
CA ALA A 19 -17.65 32.99 -1.43
C ALA A 19 -16.35 32.57 -0.71
N SER A 20 -16.23 32.86 0.59
CA SER A 20 -15.06 32.47 1.39
C SER A 20 -14.90 30.96 1.55
N THR A 21 -16.01 30.23 1.74
CA THR A 21 -15.98 28.76 1.83
C THR A 21 -15.58 28.14 0.48
N SER A 22 -16.09 28.66 -0.64
CA SER A 22 -15.70 28.24 -1.98
C SER A 22 -14.22 28.52 -2.26
N ALA A 23 -13.73 29.71 -1.91
CA ALA A 23 -12.32 30.06 -2.03
C ALA A 23 -11.42 29.15 -1.19
N ALA A 24 -11.82 28.85 0.06
CA ALA A 24 -11.10 27.92 0.91
C ALA A 24 -11.04 26.51 0.30
N LEU A 25 -12.15 26.02 -0.26
CA LEU A 25 -12.18 24.71 -0.93
C LEU A 25 -11.23 24.66 -2.14
N VAL A 26 -11.18 25.72 -2.95
CA VAL A 26 -10.24 25.83 -4.08
C VAL A 26 -8.80 25.81 -3.59
N LEU A 27 -8.46 26.58 -2.55
CA LEU A 27 -7.11 26.62 -2.00
C LEU A 27 -6.68 25.29 -1.35
N ILE A 28 -7.59 24.61 -0.64
CA ILE A 28 -7.35 23.26 -0.11
C ILE A 28 -7.10 22.28 -1.27
N THR A 29 -7.91 22.36 -2.32
CA THR A 29 -7.73 21.49 -3.50
C THR A 29 -6.38 21.73 -4.18
N ALA A 30 -5.98 22.99 -4.33
CA ALA A 30 -4.67 23.36 -4.88
C ALA A 30 -3.52 22.84 -4.00
N MET A 31 -3.58 23.08 -2.68
CA MET A 31 -2.55 22.63 -1.74
C MET A 31 -2.38 21.11 -1.75
N PHE A 32 -3.49 20.36 -1.76
CA PHE A 32 -3.49 18.90 -1.71
C PHE A 32 -3.54 18.24 -3.09
N TRP A 33 -3.30 18.98 -4.17
CA TRP A 33 -3.45 18.48 -5.55
C TRP A 33 -2.61 17.22 -5.81
N THR A 34 -1.38 17.17 -5.33
CA THR A 34 -0.50 16.01 -5.54
C THR A 34 -1.06 14.75 -4.88
N PHE A 35 -1.62 14.88 -3.68
CA PHE A 35 -2.30 13.79 -2.97
C PHE A 35 -3.58 13.38 -3.72
N LEU A 36 -4.44 14.33 -4.08
CA LEU A 36 -5.72 14.05 -4.74
C LEU A 36 -5.52 13.38 -6.10
N ALA A 37 -4.57 13.86 -6.90
CA ALA A 37 -4.23 13.26 -8.19
C ALA A 37 -3.62 11.85 -8.03
N LYS A 38 -2.78 11.63 -7.00
CA LYS A 38 -2.26 10.30 -6.67
C LYS A 38 -3.40 9.38 -6.22
N GLN A 39 -4.30 9.84 -5.34
CA GLN A 39 -5.45 9.06 -4.86
C GLN A 39 -6.41 8.70 -6.00
N ALA A 40 -6.73 9.62 -6.90
CA ALA A 40 -7.58 9.37 -8.06
C ALA A 40 -6.99 8.28 -8.97
N ARG A 41 -5.67 8.32 -9.22
CA ARG A 41 -4.97 7.28 -9.98
C ARG A 41 -5.04 5.91 -9.29
N HIS A 42 -4.83 5.84 -7.98
CA HIS A 42 -5.00 4.57 -7.26
C HIS A 42 -6.43 4.04 -7.37
N SER A 43 -7.42 4.92 -7.22
CA SER A 43 -8.85 4.57 -7.29
C SER A 43 -9.25 4.03 -8.66
N TRP A 44 -8.61 4.52 -9.74
CA TRP A 44 -8.91 4.12 -11.12
C TRP A 44 -8.09 2.92 -11.61
N ALA A 45 -6.80 2.90 -11.29
CA ALA A 45 -5.84 1.94 -11.88
C ALA A 45 -5.70 0.64 -11.07
N THR A 46 -6.11 0.63 -9.80
CA THR A 46 -5.98 -0.56 -8.95
C THR A 46 -7.35 -1.09 -8.56
N GLU A 47 -7.59 -2.38 -8.81
CA GLU A 47 -8.87 -3.00 -8.50
C GLU A 47 -9.18 -2.96 -6.99
N ASP A 48 -8.14 -3.03 -6.15
CA ASP A 48 -8.23 -3.00 -4.68
C ASP A 48 -8.87 -1.73 -4.12
N TRP A 49 -8.67 -0.59 -4.77
CA TRP A 49 -9.10 0.73 -4.29
C TRP A 49 -10.28 1.32 -5.08
N SER A 50 -10.87 0.56 -6.00
CA SER A 50 -12.03 0.99 -6.81
C SER A 50 -13.20 1.54 -5.98
N HIS A 51 -13.45 0.98 -4.79
CA HIS A 51 -14.51 1.44 -3.87
C HIS A 51 -14.32 2.90 -3.39
N SER A 52 -13.07 3.38 -3.31
CA SER A 52 -12.76 4.73 -2.83
C SER A 52 -13.32 5.83 -3.73
N PHE A 53 -13.58 5.53 -5.01
CA PHE A 53 -14.26 6.43 -5.94
C PHE A 53 -15.70 6.78 -5.49
N PHE A 54 -16.38 5.85 -4.82
CA PHE A 54 -17.75 6.05 -4.32
C PHE A 54 -17.80 6.78 -2.97
N VAL A 55 -16.68 6.85 -2.24
CA VAL A 55 -16.65 7.43 -0.89
C VAL A 55 -17.05 8.90 -0.85
N PRO A 56 -16.55 9.79 -1.75
CA PRO A 56 -17.03 11.17 -1.82
C PRO A 56 -18.54 11.28 -2.10
N LEU A 57 -19.09 10.41 -2.96
CA LEU A 57 -20.52 10.40 -3.28
C LEU A 57 -21.36 10.02 -2.06
N ILE A 58 -20.92 9.02 -1.30
CA ILE A 58 -21.57 8.60 -0.05
C ILE A 58 -21.47 9.71 1.00
N SER A 59 -20.32 10.37 1.14
CA SER A 59 -20.16 11.52 2.04
C SER A 59 -21.15 12.65 1.70
N LEU A 60 -21.30 12.99 0.41
CA LEU A 60 -22.29 13.95 -0.05
C LEU A 60 -23.73 13.49 0.23
N TYR A 61 -24.03 12.20 0.07
CA TYR A 61 -25.32 11.63 0.42
C TYR A 61 -25.62 11.75 1.93
N LEU A 62 -24.64 11.51 2.81
CA LEU A 62 -24.79 11.69 4.26
C LEU A 62 -25.03 13.16 4.64
N LEU A 63 -24.41 14.11 3.93
CA LEU A 63 -24.72 15.54 4.07
C LEU A 63 -26.15 15.85 3.60
N TYR A 64 -26.56 15.30 2.47
CA TYR A 64 -27.91 15.47 1.94
C TYR A 64 -28.98 14.90 2.90
N GLN A 65 -28.74 13.74 3.49
CA GLN A 65 -29.60 13.14 4.53
C GLN A 65 -29.74 14.07 5.75
N SER A 66 -28.68 14.79 6.09
CA SER A 66 -28.62 15.73 7.22
C SER A 66 -29.10 17.16 6.88
N ARG A 67 -29.67 17.39 5.69
CA ARG A 67 -30.04 18.74 5.19
C ARG A 67 -30.93 19.56 6.13
N ALA A 68 -31.85 18.92 6.85
CA ALA A 68 -32.74 19.62 7.78
C ALA A 68 -31.96 20.14 9.00
N GLN A 69 -31.04 19.33 9.53
CA GLN A 69 -30.15 19.71 10.62
C GLN A 69 -29.14 20.78 10.17
N LEU A 70 -28.61 20.65 8.95
CA LEU A 70 -27.72 21.66 8.34
C LEU A 70 -28.42 23.01 8.19
N ARG A 71 -29.65 23.05 7.66
CA ARG A 71 -30.45 24.29 7.58
C ARG A 71 -30.74 24.88 8.95
N ALA A 72 -31.04 24.04 9.94
CA ALA A 72 -31.27 24.50 11.30
C ALA A 72 -30.00 25.10 11.93
N ALA A 73 -28.84 24.46 11.72
CA ALA A 73 -27.53 24.90 12.20
C ALA A 73 -27.01 26.14 11.46
N ALA A 74 -27.37 26.32 10.19
CA ALA A 74 -26.97 27.46 9.37
C ALA A 74 -27.40 28.82 9.97
N ARG A 75 -28.46 28.84 10.77
CA ARG A 75 -28.93 30.04 11.49
C ARG A 75 -27.95 30.57 12.54
N GLY A 76 -26.97 29.76 12.95
CA GLY A 76 -25.87 30.17 13.84
C GLY A 76 -24.51 30.03 13.17
N ALA A 77 -24.46 29.94 11.83
CA ALA A 77 -23.22 29.85 11.10
C ALA A 77 -22.45 31.17 11.22
N GLY A 78 -21.13 31.06 11.36
CA GLY A 78 -20.25 32.19 11.47
C GLY A 78 -18.82 31.74 11.66
N VAL A 79 -17.89 32.69 11.51
CA VAL A 79 -16.47 32.40 11.62
C VAL A 79 -16.11 32.00 13.04
N PHE A 80 -15.42 30.87 13.18
CA PHE A 80 -14.98 30.33 14.47
C PHE A 80 -13.47 30.14 14.45
N VAL A 81 -12.74 31.15 14.94
CA VAL A 81 -11.27 31.23 14.92
C VAL A 81 -10.56 29.97 15.45
N PRO A 82 -11.04 29.27 16.51
CA PRO A 82 -10.39 28.04 16.95
C PRO A 82 -10.36 26.91 15.90
N GLY A 83 -11.19 26.97 14.85
CA GLY A 83 -11.09 26.08 13.68
C GLY A 83 -9.77 26.20 12.92
N LEU A 84 -9.04 27.30 13.10
CA LEU A 84 -7.70 27.52 12.56
C LEU A 84 -6.70 26.47 13.10
N VAL A 85 -6.87 25.99 14.34
CA VAL A 85 -5.95 25.01 14.95
C VAL A 85 -5.93 23.67 14.19
N PRO A 86 -7.06 22.95 14.02
CA PRO A 86 -7.07 21.73 13.21
C PRO A 86 -6.74 21.99 11.74
N MET A 87 -7.11 23.17 11.20
CA MET A 87 -6.78 23.53 9.81
C MET A 87 -5.26 23.61 9.60
N LEU A 88 -4.57 24.41 10.43
CA LEU A 88 -3.12 24.57 10.41
C LEU A 88 -2.40 23.28 10.74
N LEU A 89 -2.91 22.49 11.69
CA LEU A 89 -2.32 21.19 12.04
C LEU A 89 -2.31 20.26 10.82
N GLY A 90 -3.43 20.12 10.10
CA GLY A 90 -3.45 19.35 8.85
C GLY A 90 -2.50 19.95 7.79
N MET A 91 -2.45 21.27 7.68
CA MET A 91 -1.56 21.96 6.73
C MET A 91 -0.07 21.76 7.03
N VAL A 92 0.33 21.57 8.29
CA VAL A 92 1.72 21.29 8.71
C VAL A 92 2.04 19.80 8.60
N ILE A 93 1.08 18.93 8.93
CA ILE A 93 1.23 17.47 8.81
C ILE A 93 1.39 17.05 7.34
N TYR A 94 0.72 17.74 6.42
CA TYR A 94 0.78 17.43 4.99
C TYR A 94 2.21 17.46 4.40
N PRO A 95 2.98 18.57 4.48
CA PRO A 95 4.35 18.61 3.98
C PRO A 95 5.28 17.66 4.74
N PHE A 96 5.02 17.37 6.02
CA PHE A 96 5.75 16.34 6.76
C PHE A 96 5.60 14.96 6.11
N PHE A 97 4.38 14.55 5.74
CA PHE A 97 4.14 13.28 5.04
C PHE A 97 4.34 13.35 3.52
N LEU A 98 4.59 14.53 2.97
CA LEU A 98 4.97 14.72 1.57
C LEU A 98 6.48 14.60 1.38
N ILE A 99 7.27 15.22 2.26
CA ILE A 99 8.72 15.39 2.12
C ILE A 99 9.50 14.64 3.21
N GLY A 100 9.13 14.83 4.48
CA GLY A 100 9.90 14.32 5.62
C GLY A 100 9.84 12.80 5.77
N TYR A 101 8.62 12.26 5.89
CA TYR A 101 8.37 10.82 5.89
C TYR A 101 7.30 10.51 4.84
N PRO A 102 7.67 10.35 3.55
CA PRO A 102 6.71 10.18 2.48
C PRO A 102 5.71 9.06 2.77
N ASN A 103 4.45 9.41 3.03
CA ASN A 103 3.41 8.48 3.42
C ASN A 103 2.05 8.96 2.91
N HIS A 104 1.52 8.29 1.90
CA HIS A 104 0.27 8.67 1.24
C HIS A 104 -0.95 8.63 2.18
N MET A 105 -1.01 7.67 3.10
CA MET A 105 -2.08 7.57 4.09
C MET A 105 -2.08 8.79 5.03
N GLY A 106 -0.90 9.20 5.50
CA GLY A 106 -0.73 10.39 6.34
C GLY A 106 -1.12 11.68 5.62
N GLN A 107 -0.83 11.80 4.31
CA GLN A 107 -1.29 12.92 3.48
C GLN A 107 -2.82 13.00 3.41
N GLY A 108 -3.51 11.85 3.27
CA GLY A 108 -4.97 11.81 3.25
C GLY A 108 -5.61 12.18 4.58
N TRP A 109 -5.04 11.75 5.71
CA TRP A 109 -5.51 12.18 7.03
C TRP A 109 -5.32 13.68 7.27
N ALA A 110 -4.19 14.23 6.80
CA ALA A 110 -3.95 15.67 6.82
C ALA A 110 -5.01 16.43 6.02
N TRP A 111 -5.37 15.94 4.84
CA TRP A 111 -6.42 16.52 3.99
C TRP A 111 -7.79 16.53 4.69
N VAL A 112 -8.21 15.39 5.27
CA VAL A 112 -9.49 15.31 6.00
C VAL A 112 -9.50 16.25 7.21
N LEU A 113 -8.38 16.32 7.94
CA LEU A 113 -8.24 17.21 9.10
C LEU A 113 -8.30 18.69 8.70
N THR A 114 -7.62 19.08 7.62
CA THR A 114 -7.68 20.44 7.07
C THR A 114 -9.10 20.79 6.60
N LEU A 115 -9.79 19.87 5.93
CA LEU A 115 -11.18 20.05 5.48
C LEU A 115 -12.14 20.24 6.67
N TYR A 116 -11.99 19.43 7.73
CA TYR A 116 -12.78 19.59 8.95
C TYR A 116 -12.47 20.90 9.67
N GLY A 117 -11.19 21.28 9.75
CA GLY A 117 -10.76 22.55 10.34
C GLY A 117 -11.28 23.77 9.57
N ALA A 118 -11.27 23.72 8.25
CA ALA A 118 -11.88 24.75 7.40
C ALA A 118 -13.41 24.80 7.60
N THR A 119 -14.08 23.65 7.69
CA THR A 119 -15.51 23.58 8.01
C THR A 119 -15.81 24.24 9.36
N LEU A 120 -14.99 23.95 10.39
CA LEU A 120 -15.07 24.62 11.69
C LEU A 120 -14.86 26.13 11.57
N LEU A 121 -13.81 26.56 10.86
CA LEU A 121 -13.42 27.97 10.76
C LEU A 121 -14.45 28.81 10.01
N PHE A 122 -14.91 28.37 8.84
CA PHE A 122 -15.76 29.16 7.95
C PHE A 122 -17.26 28.98 8.23
N LEU A 123 -17.69 27.81 8.71
CA LEU A 123 -19.11 27.49 8.93
C LEU A 123 -19.50 27.41 10.41
N GLY A 124 -18.52 27.33 11.32
CA GLY A 124 -18.73 27.33 12.76
C GLY A 124 -19.01 25.94 13.36
N PRO A 125 -18.97 25.81 14.70
CA PRO A 125 -19.00 24.52 15.39
C PRO A 125 -20.32 23.76 15.23
N ARG A 126 -21.45 24.46 15.07
CA ARG A 126 -22.76 23.82 14.91
C ARG A 126 -22.88 23.10 13.56
N LEU A 127 -22.42 23.72 12.48
CA LEU A 127 -22.41 23.10 11.16
C LEU A 127 -21.34 22.00 11.08
N ALA A 128 -20.15 22.26 11.62
CA ALA A 128 -19.08 21.26 11.68
C ALA A 128 -19.49 20.01 12.47
N ALA A 129 -20.24 20.14 13.57
CA ALA A 129 -20.73 18.99 14.33
C ALA A 129 -21.68 18.10 13.50
N VAL A 130 -22.52 18.69 12.66
CA VAL A 130 -23.39 17.94 11.73
C VAL A 130 -22.58 17.33 10.58
N ALA A 131 -21.57 18.04 10.09
CA ALA A 131 -20.70 17.60 9.00
C ALA A 131 -19.58 16.63 9.44
N LEU A 132 -19.35 16.43 10.75
CA LEU A 132 -18.28 15.61 11.28
C LEU A 132 -18.32 14.18 10.73
N LEU A 133 -19.49 13.52 10.78
CA LEU A 133 -19.63 12.13 10.32
C LEU A 133 -19.43 12.01 8.80
N PRO A 134 -20.07 12.85 7.94
CA PRO A 134 -19.77 12.87 6.51
C PRO A 134 -18.29 13.13 6.17
N ILE A 135 -17.64 14.08 6.84
CA ILE A 135 -16.23 14.39 6.58
C ILE A 135 -15.32 13.25 7.08
N ALA A 136 -15.59 12.69 8.26
CA ALA A 136 -14.85 11.56 8.79
C ALA A 136 -14.97 10.31 7.90
N TYR A 137 -16.11 10.13 7.23
CA TYR A 137 -16.31 9.04 6.27
C TYR A 137 -15.31 9.09 5.09
N LEU A 138 -14.79 10.26 4.73
CA LEU A 138 -13.79 10.41 3.67
C LEU A 138 -12.49 9.64 3.96
N VAL A 139 -12.19 9.33 5.23
CA VAL A 139 -11.06 8.48 5.62
C VAL A 139 -11.17 7.08 5.00
N MET A 140 -12.40 6.58 4.77
CA MET A 140 -12.61 5.29 4.09
C MET A 140 -12.18 5.30 2.62
N GLY A 141 -11.97 6.48 2.04
CA GLY A 141 -11.47 6.65 0.67
C GLY A 141 -9.97 6.89 0.59
N VAL A 142 -9.26 7.00 1.71
CA VAL A 142 -7.81 7.19 1.75
C VAL A 142 -7.12 5.82 1.64
N THR A 143 -6.21 5.64 0.67
CA THR A 143 -5.49 4.36 0.56
C THR A 143 -4.62 4.12 1.79
N ILE A 144 -4.72 2.93 2.36
CA ILE A 144 -3.93 2.48 3.52
C ILE A 144 -2.51 2.15 3.05
N SER A 145 -1.52 2.41 3.90
CA SER A 145 -0.13 2.05 3.63
C SER A 145 0.02 0.54 3.39
N GLU A 146 0.75 0.17 2.33
CA GLU A 146 0.99 -1.23 1.94
C GLU A 146 1.55 -2.08 3.09
N ARG A 147 2.41 -1.50 3.95
CA ARG A 147 2.96 -2.21 5.12
C ARG A 147 1.86 -2.67 6.09
N VAL A 148 0.88 -1.81 6.35
CA VAL A 148 -0.26 -2.12 7.23
C VAL A 148 -1.15 -3.15 6.56
N MET A 149 -1.37 -2.97 5.25
CA MET A 149 -2.15 -3.88 4.42
C MET A 149 -1.59 -5.30 4.47
N VAL A 150 -0.33 -5.48 4.05
CA VAL A 150 0.33 -6.79 3.96
C VAL A 150 0.32 -7.52 5.30
N ASN A 151 0.54 -6.81 6.41
CA ASN A 151 0.53 -7.45 7.73
C ASN A 151 -0.89 -7.92 8.11
N ALA A 152 -1.90 -7.06 7.95
CA ALA A 152 -3.27 -7.39 8.28
C ALA A 152 -3.83 -8.52 7.40
N THR A 153 -3.54 -8.48 6.09
CA THR A 153 -4.07 -9.45 5.12
C THR A 153 -3.43 -10.81 5.29
N PHE A 154 -2.13 -10.89 5.59
CA PHE A 154 -1.45 -12.16 5.82
C PHE A 154 -2.10 -12.95 6.96
N GLN A 155 -2.42 -12.28 8.07
CA GLN A 155 -3.11 -12.92 9.20
C GLN A 155 -4.52 -13.41 8.82
N LEU A 156 -5.26 -12.60 8.05
CA LEU A 156 -6.59 -12.97 7.56
C LEU A 156 -6.53 -14.14 6.56
N GLN A 157 -5.47 -14.24 5.75
CA GLN A 157 -5.26 -15.35 4.82
C GLN A 157 -5.00 -16.67 5.56
N LEU A 158 -4.19 -16.65 6.63
CA LEU A 158 -3.96 -17.84 7.47
C LEU A 158 -5.27 -18.32 8.10
N LEU A 159 -6.05 -17.41 8.69
CA LEU A 159 -7.36 -17.74 9.26
C LEU A 159 -8.33 -18.27 8.19
N ALA A 160 -8.34 -17.66 7.01
CA ALA A 160 -9.17 -18.11 5.90
C ALA A 160 -8.78 -19.52 5.41
N SER A 161 -7.47 -19.81 5.34
CA SER A 161 -6.95 -21.11 4.93
C SER A 161 -7.34 -22.21 5.93
N GLN A 162 -7.18 -21.94 7.22
CA GLN A 162 -7.61 -22.84 8.30
C GLN A 162 -9.13 -23.07 8.29
N GLY A 163 -9.91 -22.00 8.13
CA GLY A 163 -11.36 -22.10 8.04
C GLY A 163 -11.83 -22.89 6.82
N ALA A 164 -11.17 -22.69 5.66
CA ALA A 164 -11.45 -23.43 4.44
C ALA A 164 -11.09 -24.90 4.58
N TYR A 165 -9.95 -25.23 5.20
CA TYR A 165 -9.57 -26.62 5.52
C TYR A 165 -10.64 -27.33 6.35
N VAL A 166 -11.16 -26.69 7.40
CA VAL A 166 -12.24 -27.27 8.21
C VAL A 166 -13.49 -27.48 7.36
N LEU A 167 -13.89 -26.47 6.58
CA LEU A 167 -15.08 -26.55 5.74
C LEU A 167 -14.97 -27.66 4.68
N LEU A 168 -13.83 -27.77 4.00
CA LEU A 168 -13.54 -28.78 2.98
C LEU A 168 -13.56 -30.20 3.55
N ASN A 169 -12.91 -30.43 4.71
CA ASN A 169 -12.93 -31.73 5.37
C ASN A 169 -14.34 -32.12 5.85
N VAL A 170 -15.14 -31.15 6.32
CA VAL A 170 -16.54 -31.39 6.72
C VAL A 170 -17.41 -31.82 5.55
N ILE A 171 -17.19 -31.28 4.35
CA ILE A 171 -17.92 -31.67 3.14
C ILE A 171 -17.34 -32.92 2.45
N GLY A 172 -16.32 -33.56 3.04
CA GLY A 172 -15.74 -34.81 2.56
C GLY A 172 -14.58 -34.67 1.57
N VAL A 173 -14.02 -33.47 1.41
CA VAL A 173 -12.82 -33.25 0.58
C VAL A 173 -11.58 -33.36 1.47
N THR A 174 -10.77 -34.40 1.23
CA THR A 174 -9.51 -34.62 1.95
C THR A 174 -8.51 -33.55 1.56
N THR A 175 -8.21 -32.67 2.52
CA THR A 175 -7.27 -31.56 2.33
C THR A 175 -6.37 -31.41 3.54
N ASP A 176 -5.12 -31.03 3.31
CA ASP A 176 -4.17 -30.61 4.33
C ASP A 176 -3.89 -29.11 4.19
N VAL A 177 -3.57 -28.42 5.29
CA VAL A 177 -3.26 -26.97 5.28
C VAL A 177 -1.89 -26.68 5.89
N ARG A 178 -1.08 -25.91 5.18
CA ARG A 178 0.26 -25.46 5.62
C ARG A 178 0.46 -24.01 5.27
N GLY A 179 0.53 -23.15 6.29
CA GLY A 179 0.56 -21.71 6.10
C GLY A 179 -0.72 -21.24 5.38
N ASN A 180 -0.56 -20.65 4.21
CA ASN A 180 -1.67 -20.24 3.33
C ASN A 180 -1.88 -21.18 2.13
N VAL A 181 -1.23 -22.35 2.11
CA VAL A 181 -1.39 -23.33 1.02
C VAL A 181 -2.30 -24.45 1.50
N LEU A 182 -3.32 -24.77 0.71
CA LEU A 182 -4.11 -26.00 0.86
C LEU A 182 -3.63 -27.05 -0.13
N GLU A 183 -3.28 -28.23 0.39
CA GLU A 183 -2.97 -29.42 -0.38
C GLU A 183 -4.29 -30.20 -0.56
N VAL A 184 -4.88 -30.11 -1.76
CA VAL A 184 -6.15 -30.78 -2.09
C VAL A 184 -5.85 -32.12 -2.74
N HIS A 185 -6.34 -33.21 -2.15
CA HIS A 185 -6.11 -34.56 -2.68
C HIS A 185 -7.14 -34.84 -3.77
N THR A 186 -6.69 -34.93 -5.02
CA THR A 186 -7.49 -35.26 -6.19
C THR A 186 -7.26 -36.72 -6.60
N SER A 187 -8.09 -37.26 -7.50
CA SER A 187 -7.89 -38.60 -8.07
C SER A 187 -6.60 -38.76 -8.87
N THR A 188 -5.98 -37.65 -9.30
CA THR A 188 -4.77 -37.61 -10.13
C THR A 188 -3.51 -37.21 -9.38
N GLY A 189 -3.61 -36.84 -8.10
CA GLY A 189 -2.48 -36.40 -7.27
C GLY A 189 -2.85 -35.35 -6.24
N ILE A 190 -1.84 -34.75 -5.59
CA ILE A 190 -2.01 -33.65 -4.64
C ILE A 190 -1.86 -32.33 -5.42
N GLU A 191 -2.92 -31.53 -5.45
CA GLU A 191 -2.92 -30.20 -6.05
C GLU A 191 -2.75 -29.12 -4.98
N GLN A 192 -1.92 -28.11 -5.24
CA GLN A 192 -1.65 -27.04 -4.29
C GLN A 192 -2.46 -25.80 -4.65
N LEU A 193 -3.36 -25.41 -3.75
CA LEU A 193 -4.13 -24.19 -3.81
C LEU A 193 -3.51 -23.12 -2.89
N ASN A 194 -2.85 -22.13 -3.48
CA ASN A 194 -2.32 -21.01 -2.72
C ASN A 194 -3.44 -20.01 -2.39
N VAL A 195 -3.83 -19.92 -1.12
CA VAL A 195 -4.86 -18.99 -0.67
C VAL A 195 -4.41 -17.54 -0.80
N ALA A 196 -3.12 -17.23 -0.69
CA ALA A 196 -2.67 -15.88 -0.99
C ALA A 196 -2.94 -15.50 -2.43
N GLU A 197 -2.75 -16.41 -3.39
CA GLU A 197 -3.08 -16.18 -4.80
C GLU A 197 -4.59 -15.99 -4.96
N ALA A 198 -5.39 -16.90 -4.38
CA ALA A 198 -6.84 -16.87 -4.42
C ALA A 198 -7.50 -15.78 -3.53
N CYS A 199 -6.76 -15.10 -2.67
CA CYS A 199 -7.31 -14.08 -1.76
C CYS A 199 -6.50 -12.78 -1.78
N SER A 200 -5.52 -12.65 -2.69
CA SER A 200 -4.63 -11.50 -2.82
C SER A 200 -5.39 -10.21 -3.12
N GLY A 201 -6.62 -10.30 -3.65
CA GLY A 201 -7.54 -9.19 -3.79
C GLY A 201 -8.02 -8.66 -2.43
N MET A 202 -7.27 -7.71 -1.88
CA MET A 202 -7.58 -6.94 -0.66
C MET A 202 -8.93 -6.19 -0.76
N ARG A 203 -9.49 -6.12 -1.96
CA ARG A 203 -10.82 -5.63 -2.36
C ARG A 203 -11.92 -5.82 -1.32
N LEU A 204 -12.11 -7.05 -0.83
CA LEU A 204 -13.36 -7.41 -0.16
C LEU A 204 -13.47 -6.85 1.27
N VAL A 205 -12.41 -6.94 2.06
CA VAL A 205 -12.43 -6.54 3.48
C VAL A 205 -12.60 -5.03 3.62
N ILE A 206 -11.80 -4.24 2.88
CA ILE A 206 -11.86 -2.78 2.99
C ILE A 206 -13.16 -2.24 2.41
N ALA A 207 -13.59 -2.74 1.25
CA ALA A 207 -14.87 -2.34 0.69
C ALA A 207 -16.04 -2.67 1.63
N PHE A 208 -16.03 -3.84 2.29
CA PHE A 208 -17.06 -4.18 3.29
C PHE A 208 -16.98 -3.35 4.56
N VAL A 209 -15.79 -2.98 5.03
CA VAL A 209 -15.66 -2.05 6.15
C VAL A 209 -16.22 -0.68 5.76
N ALA A 210 -15.84 -0.14 4.60
CA ALA A 210 -16.33 1.15 4.10
C ALA A 210 -17.86 1.14 3.89
N LEU A 211 -18.40 0.06 3.34
CA LEU A 211 -19.84 -0.16 3.19
C LEU A 211 -20.53 -0.31 4.55
N GLY A 212 -19.98 -1.11 5.46
CA GLY A 212 -20.50 -1.31 6.81
C GLY A 212 -20.59 -0.01 7.60
N VAL A 213 -19.56 0.84 7.50
CA VAL A 213 -19.57 2.19 8.08
C VAL A 213 -20.66 3.04 7.41
N ALA A 214 -20.77 3.03 6.07
CA ALA A 214 -21.81 3.81 5.37
C ALA A 214 -23.22 3.42 5.81
N VAL A 215 -23.51 2.12 5.86
CA VAL A 215 -24.80 1.57 6.29
C VAL A 215 -25.08 1.88 7.76
N ALA A 216 -24.07 1.74 8.62
CA ALA A 216 -24.19 2.08 10.04
C ALA A 216 -24.56 3.56 10.22
N LEU A 217 -23.89 4.46 9.51
CA LEU A 217 -24.13 5.90 9.59
C LEU A 217 -25.48 6.30 9.02
N ALA A 218 -25.90 5.70 7.89
CA ALA A 218 -27.14 6.04 7.21
C ALA A 218 -28.40 5.41 7.82
N GLY A 219 -28.28 4.18 8.35
CA GLY A 219 -29.42 3.34 8.73
C GLY A 219 -29.65 3.14 10.22
N LEU A 220 -28.64 3.36 11.07
CA LEU A 220 -28.74 3.09 12.52
C LEU A 220 -28.75 4.38 13.35
N ARG A 221 -29.65 4.43 14.33
CA ARG A 221 -29.83 5.59 15.23
C ARG A 221 -28.86 5.56 16.41
N HIS A 222 -28.60 4.39 17.01
CA HIS A 222 -27.80 4.29 18.23
C HIS A 222 -26.33 4.01 17.92
N TRP A 223 -25.43 4.71 18.64
CA TRP A 223 -23.99 4.60 18.42
C TRP A 223 -23.45 3.18 18.66
N TRP A 224 -23.99 2.44 19.63
CA TRP A 224 -23.57 1.07 19.89
C TRP A 224 -23.96 0.12 18.74
N GLN A 225 -25.14 0.30 18.12
CA GLN A 225 -25.55 -0.50 16.96
C GLN A 225 -24.61 -0.26 15.78
N ARG A 226 -24.16 0.99 15.61
CA ARG A 226 -23.17 1.35 14.59
C ARG A 226 -21.84 0.64 14.85
N VAL A 227 -21.35 0.67 16.08
CA VAL A 227 -20.11 0.00 16.48
C VAL A 227 -20.22 -1.51 16.26
N VAL A 228 -21.32 -2.14 16.66
CA VAL A 228 -21.54 -3.59 16.44
C VAL A 228 -21.53 -3.92 14.95
N LEU A 229 -22.24 -3.16 14.12
CA LEU A 229 -22.26 -3.39 12.67
C LEU A 229 -20.87 -3.21 12.05
N ILE A 230 -20.12 -2.17 12.44
CA ILE A 230 -18.77 -1.92 11.95
C ILE A 230 -17.83 -3.06 12.36
N LEU A 231 -17.87 -3.50 13.62
CA LEU A 231 -17.04 -4.61 14.10
C LEU A 231 -17.40 -5.94 13.44
N SER A 232 -18.66 -6.15 13.07
CA SER A 232 -19.08 -7.34 12.33
C SER A 232 -18.54 -7.43 10.90
N ALA A 233 -18.03 -6.32 10.34
CA ALA A 233 -17.51 -6.28 8.99
C ALA A 233 -16.34 -7.24 8.76
N VAL A 234 -15.43 -7.31 9.73
CA VAL A 234 -14.24 -8.17 9.65
C VAL A 234 -14.63 -9.65 9.71
N PRO A 235 -15.42 -10.14 10.69
CA PRO A 235 -15.91 -11.52 10.69
C PRO A 235 -16.72 -11.90 9.45
N VAL A 236 -17.59 -11.02 8.96
CA VAL A 236 -18.40 -11.29 7.75
C VAL A 236 -17.48 -11.42 6.52
N ALA A 237 -16.53 -10.50 6.35
CA ALA A 237 -15.58 -10.57 5.25
C ALA A 237 -14.70 -11.82 5.33
N LEU A 238 -14.22 -12.19 6.52
CA LEU A 238 -13.46 -13.42 6.74
C LEU A 238 -14.30 -14.67 6.43
N GLY A 239 -15.55 -14.73 6.88
CA GLY A 239 -16.45 -15.86 6.63
C GLY A 239 -16.74 -16.05 5.14
N LEU A 240 -17.02 -14.97 4.41
CA LEU A 240 -17.18 -15.02 2.96
C LEU A 240 -15.90 -15.47 2.26
N ASN A 241 -14.74 -15.06 2.78
CA ASN A 241 -13.46 -15.47 2.23
C ASN A 241 -13.17 -16.96 2.47
N ILE A 242 -13.53 -17.50 3.64
CA ILE A 242 -13.47 -18.95 3.93
C ILE A 242 -14.32 -19.73 2.92
N VAL A 243 -15.57 -19.29 2.71
CA VAL A 243 -16.48 -19.90 1.73
C VAL A 243 -15.89 -19.82 0.31
N ARG A 244 -15.31 -18.68 -0.06
CA ARG A 244 -14.65 -18.49 -1.36
C ARG A 244 -13.55 -19.51 -1.60
N VAL A 245 -12.63 -19.66 -0.65
CA VAL A 245 -11.50 -20.59 -0.75
C VAL A 245 -12.00 -22.03 -0.79
N ALA A 246 -13.00 -22.39 0.01
CA ALA A 246 -13.58 -23.73 -0.03
C ALA A 246 -14.26 -24.03 -1.37
N VAL A 247 -15.05 -23.09 -1.92
CA VAL A 247 -15.64 -23.24 -3.27
C VAL A 247 -14.54 -23.44 -4.32
N LEU A 248 -13.45 -22.67 -4.24
CA LEU A 248 -12.34 -22.82 -5.16
C LEU A 248 -11.66 -24.19 -5.02
N GLY A 249 -11.43 -24.65 -3.78
CA GLY A 249 -10.87 -25.98 -3.51
C GLY A 249 -11.74 -27.12 -4.04
N VAL A 250 -13.07 -26.99 -3.99
CA VAL A 250 -14.00 -27.96 -4.62
C VAL A 250 -13.89 -27.91 -6.14
N LEU A 251 -13.79 -26.72 -6.74
CA LEU A 251 -13.69 -26.58 -8.20
C LEU A 251 -12.38 -27.15 -8.76
N THR A 252 -11.28 -27.07 -7.99
CA THR A 252 -9.99 -27.71 -8.33
C THR A 252 -10.10 -29.23 -8.52
N LEU A 253 -11.11 -29.88 -7.90
CA LEU A 253 -11.36 -31.32 -8.13
C LEU A 253 -11.83 -31.63 -9.55
N SER A 254 -12.45 -30.66 -10.24
CA SER A 254 -12.97 -30.82 -11.60
C SER A 254 -11.97 -30.35 -12.65
N ASP A 255 -11.40 -29.16 -12.44
CA ASP A 255 -10.34 -28.62 -13.29
C ASP A 255 -9.43 -27.69 -12.47
N PRO A 256 -8.12 -27.99 -12.37
CA PRO A 256 -7.16 -27.13 -11.70
C PRO A 256 -7.09 -25.69 -12.26
N GLU A 257 -7.47 -25.46 -13.52
CA GLU A 257 -7.49 -24.12 -14.13
C GLU A 257 -8.49 -23.16 -13.46
N TYR A 258 -9.57 -23.68 -12.86
CA TYR A 258 -10.55 -22.82 -12.17
C TYR A 258 -9.94 -22.08 -10.97
N ALA A 259 -8.83 -22.59 -10.41
CA ALA A 259 -8.10 -21.96 -9.31
C ALA A 259 -7.23 -20.77 -9.73
N ARG A 260 -6.79 -20.71 -11.00
CA ARG A 260 -5.78 -19.74 -11.50
C ARG A 260 -6.28 -18.85 -12.66
N GLY A 261 -7.56 -18.97 -13.04
CA GLY A 261 -8.15 -18.29 -14.21
C GLY A 261 -9.34 -17.36 -13.89
N GLY A 262 -10.06 -16.91 -14.91
CA GLY A 262 -11.18 -15.94 -14.78
C GLY A 262 -12.33 -16.36 -13.85
N ALA A 263 -12.48 -17.67 -13.58
CA ALA A 263 -13.41 -18.18 -12.58
C ALA A 263 -13.10 -17.64 -11.17
N HIS A 264 -11.82 -17.47 -10.84
CA HIS A 264 -11.36 -16.89 -9.58
C HIS A 264 -11.94 -15.49 -9.33
N MET A 265 -11.92 -14.66 -10.38
CA MET A 265 -12.43 -13.29 -10.37
C MET A 265 -13.96 -13.25 -10.30
N LEU A 266 -14.63 -14.07 -11.10
CA LEU A 266 -16.10 -14.16 -11.13
C LEU A 266 -16.67 -14.58 -9.78
N ILE A 267 -16.11 -15.62 -9.16
CA ILE A 267 -16.56 -16.11 -7.84
C ILE A 267 -16.40 -15.01 -6.78
N GLY A 268 -15.29 -14.26 -6.84
CA GLY A 268 -15.07 -13.10 -5.96
C GLY A 268 -16.14 -12.02 -6.11
N THR A 269 -16.51 -11.68 -7.35
CA THR A 269 -17.56 -10.70 -7.63
C THR A 269 -18.94 -11.20 -7.20
N VAL A 270 -19.28 -12.46 -7.47
CA VAL A 270 -20.58 -13.04 -7.10
C VAL A 270 -20.78 -13.05 -5.58
N LEU A 271 -19.73 -13.33 -4.80
CA LEU A 271 -19.78 -13.36 -3.33
C LEU A 271 -19.97 -11.98 -2.67
N LEU A 272 -19.89 -10.87 -3.42
CA LEU A 272 -20.29 -9.55 -2.92
C LEU A 272 -21.78 -9.46 -2.59
N VAL A 273 -22.63 -10.11 -3.39
CA VAL A 273 -24.09 -10.11 -3.22
C VAL A 273 -24.50 -10.72 -1.87
N PRO A 274 -24.13 -11.96 -1.53
CA PRO A 274 -24.48 -12.54 -0.23
C PRO A 274 -23.86 -11.74 0.93
N GLY A 275 -22.65 -11.18 0.76
CA GLY A 275 -22.07 -10.31 1.79
C GLY A 275 -22.89 -9.05 2.03
N PHE A 276 -23.33 -8.36 0.98
CA PHE A 276 -24.24 -7.22 1.09
C PHE A 276 -25.54 -7.62 1.81
N LEU A 277 -26.14 -8.76 1.45
CA LEU A 277 -27.37 -9.25 2.07
C LEU A 277 -27.18 -9.59 3.56
N ILE A 278 -26.06 -10.20 3.94
CA ILE A 278 -25.73 -10.45 5.35
C ILE A 278 -25.65 -9.14 6.14
N PHE A 279 -24.96 -8.13 5.59
CA PHE A 279 -24.87 -6.81 6.21
C PHE A 279 -26.23 -6.11 6.36
N MET A 280 -27.07 -6.15 5.32
CA MET A 280 -28.43 -5.60 5.37
C MET A 280 -29.28 -6.33 6.42
N SER A 281 -29.16 -7.66 6.49
CA SER A 281 -29.87 -8.50 7.45
C SER A 281 -29.45 -8.19 8.87
N LEU A 282 -28.14 -7.99 9.12
CA LEU A 282 -27.62 -7.62 10.43
C LEU A 282 -28.04 -6.21 10.84
N ALA A 283 -27.97 -5.24 9.92
CA ALA A 283 -28.45 -3.89 10.18
C ALA A 283 -29.96 -3.87 10.50
N TRP A 284 -30.74 -4.63 9.72
CA TRP A 284 -32.17 -4.82 9.97
C TRP A 284 -32.44 -5.48 11.32
N ALA A 285 -31.73 -6.56 11.66
CA ALA A 285 -31.87 -7.24 12.95
C ALA A 285 -31.53 -6.30 14.11
N LEU A 286 -30.40 -5.58 14.05
CA LEU A 286 -30.00 -4.60 15.05
C LEU A 286 -31.05 -3.49 15.22
N SER A 287 -31.68 -3.04 14.12
CA SER A 287 -32.75 -2.05 14.17
C SER A 287 -34.01 -2.55 14.90
N LYS A 288 -34.22 -3.86 14.99
CA LYS A 288 -35.37 -4.50 15.67
C LYS A 288 -35.13 -4.80 17.14
N VAL A 289 -33.87 -4.86 17.59
CA VAL A 289 -33.50 -5.17 18.99
C VAL A 289 -34.06 -4.14 19.98
N ILE A 290 -34.27 -2.90 19.54
CA ILE A 290 -34.95 -1.87 20.33
C ILE A 290 -36.32 -1.61 19.71
N ARG A 291 -37.39 -2.14 20.32
CA ARG A 291 -38.77 -1.67 20.05
C ARG A 291 -38.94 -0.34 20.77
N GLU A 292 -39.01 0.76 20.00
CA GLU A 292 -39.40 2.04 20.58
C GLU A 292 -40.86 1.96 21.10
N PRO A 293 -41.17 2.50 22.28
CA PRO A 293 -42.55 2.74 22.68
C PRO A 293 -43.20 3.61 21.60
N ARG A 294 -44.30 3.10 21.01
CA ARG A 294 -45.13 3.86 20.08
C ARG A 294 -45.44 5.20 20.74
N ALA A 295 -45.02 6.32 20.12
CA ALA A 295 -45.38 7.64 20.59
C ALA A 295 -46.90 7.68 20.75
N VAL A 296 -47.39 7.73 21.99
CA VAL A 296 -48.80 7.99 22.27
C VAL A 296 -49.07 9.37 21.68
N PRO A 297 -50.05 9.54 20.79
CA PRO A 297 -50.38 10.86 20.27
C PRO A 297 -50.73 11.71 21.48
N ALA A 298 -49.96 12.77 21.72
CA ALA A 298 -50.28 13.71 22.78
C ALA A 298 -51.68 14.26 22.51
N GLY A 299 -52.62 13.96 23.40
CA GLY A 299 -53.93 14.61 23.40
C GLY A 299 -53.74 16.13 23.47
N PRO A 300 -54.66 16.92 22.89
CA PRO A 300 -54.51 18.36 22.81
C PRO A 300 -54.62 18.95 24.23
N GLY A 301 -53.48 19.20 24.87
CA GLY A 301 -53.47 19.84 26.20
C GLY A 301 -52.25 19.58 27.09
N ALA A 302 -51.38 18.62 26.80
CA ALA A 302 -50.22 18.35 27.65
C ALA A 302 -48.97 19.12 27.19
N ALA A 303 -48.68 20.24 27.86
CA ALA A 303 -47.39 20.91 27.75
C ALA A 303 -46.25 19.93 28.09
N SER A 304 -45.29 19.77 27.18
CA SER A 304 -44.11 18.93 27.42
C SER A 304 -43.30 19.43 28.63
N PRO A 305 -42.91 18.56 29.58
CA PRO A 305 -41.90 18.92 30.56
C PRO A 305 -40.56 19.04 29.85
N LEU A 306 -39.96 20.23 29.87
CA LEU A 306 -38.57 20.43 29.47
C LEU A 306 -37.65 19.51 30.30
N PRO A 307 -36.61 18.91 29.72
CA PRO A 307 -35.59 18.23 30.50
C PRO A 307 -34.89 19.26 31.38
N ARG A 308 -34.93 19.04 32.71
CA ARG A 308 -34.16 19.82 33.68
C ARG A 308 -32.67 19.67 33.37
N SER A 309 -32.10 20.68 32.73
CA SER A 309 -30.65 20.88 32.66
C SER A 309 -30.14 21.29 34.05
N SER A 310 -29.30 20.46 34.65
CA SER A 310 -28.48 20.84 35.79
C SER A 310 -27.42 21.85 35.35
N GLY A 311 -27.41 23.01 36.01
CA GLY A 311 -26.32 24.00 35.99
C GLY A 311 -26.50 25.18 35.02
N PRO A 312 -26.48 26.44 35.51
CA PRO A 312 -26.36 27.59 34.64
C PRO A 312 -24.91 27.71 34.18
N LEU A 313 -24.58 27.15 33.02
CA LEU A 313 -23.52 27.75 32.21
C LEU A 313 -24.13 29.01 31.61
N SER A 314 -23.97 30.12 32.33
CA SER A 314 -24.22 31.46 31.82
C SER A 314 -23.65 31.55 30.40
N PRO A 315 -24.44 31.96 29.40
CA PRO A 315 -23.88 32.23 28.09
C PRO A 315 -22.82 33.33 28.28
N PRO A 316 -21.61 33.24 27.68
CA PRO A 316 -20.83 34.45 27.56
C PRO A 316 -21.71 35.44 26.80
N ALA A 317 -21.84 36.63 27.37
CA ALA A 317 -22.60 37.73 26.83
C ALA A 317 -22.35 37.84 25.33
N ARG A 318 -23.39 38.25 24.59
CA ARG A 318 -23.28 38.72 23.20
C ARG A 318 -22.22 39.82 23.14
N ALA A 319 -20.96 39.45 22.98
CA ALA A 319 -19.91 40.36 22.57
C ALA A 319 -20.17 40.64 21.10
N GLY A 320 -20.35 41.91 20.75
CA GLY A 320 -20.47 42.35 19.36
C GLY A 320 -19.30 41.82 18.54
N HIS A 321 -19.54 40.80 17.73
CA HIS A 321 -18.57 40.20 16.82
C HIS A 321 -19.00 40.39 15.36
N ARG A 322 -19.70 41.48 15.04
CA ARG A 322 -19.94 41.86 13.64
C ARG A 322 -18.66 42.38 12.96
N GLY A 323 -17.67 42.87 13.71
CA GLY A 323 -16.38 43.35 13.17
C GLY A 323 -15.28 42.28 13.03
N GLY A 324 -15.35 41.17 13.79
CA GLY A 324 -14.32 40.11 13.78
C GLY A 324 -14.56 38.99 12.75
N GLN A 325 -15.76 38.91 12.16
CA GLN A 325 -16.12 37.87 11.19
C GLN A 325 -15.29 37.96 9.90
N GLY A 326 -14.95 39.16 9.43
CA GLY A 326 -14.07 39.34 8.28
C GLY A 326 -12.64 38.89 8.58
N VAL A 327 -12.08 39.34 9.70
CA VAL A 327 -10.66 39.13 10.05
C VAL A 327 -10.32 37.64 10.16
N GLY A 328 -11.15 36.83 10.81
CA GLY A 328 -10.90 35.39 10.94
C GLY A 328 -10.99 34.62 9.61
N ALA A 329 -11.94 34.98 8.74
CA ALA A 329 -12.05 34.38 7.40
C ALA A 329 -10.87 34.76 6.51
N TRP A 330 -10.46 36.04 6.52
CA TRP A 330 -9.29 36.52 5.79
C TRP A 330 -7.99 35.90 6.31
N ALA A 331 -7.83 35.76 7.63
CA ALA A 331 -6.70 35.05 8.22
C ALA A 331 -6.66 33.57 7.77
N GLY A 332 -7.81 32.91 7.72
CA GLY A 332 -7.91 31.54 7.19
C GLY A 332 -7.52 31.42 5.72
N LEU A 333 -8.04 32.30 4.86
CA LEU A 333 -7.70 32.33 3.43
C LEU A 333 -6.24 32.72 3.19
N GLY A 334 -5.71 33.66 3.97
CA GLY A 334 -4.30 34.05 3.95
C GLY A 334 -3.40 32.89 4.35
N ALA A 335 -3.73 32.18 5.44
CA ALA A 335 -3.01 30.98 5.86
C ALA A 335 -3.01 29.91 4.77
N LEU A 336 -4.18 29.62 4.17
CA LEU A 336 -4.28 28.67 3.06
C LEU A 336 -3.45 29.09 1.84
N SER A 337 -3.48 30.38 1.47
CA SER A 337 -2.69 30.91 0.34
C SER A 337 -1.18 30.80 0.60
N VAL A 338 -0.74 31.14 1.82
CA VAL A 338 0.64 30.95 2.26
C VAL A 338 1.00 29.47 2.28
N GLY A 339 0.11 28.59 2.73
CA GLY A 339 0.31 27.14 2.73
C GLY A 339 0.48 26.57 1.31
N VAL A 340 -0.34 27.01 0.36
CA VAL A 340 -0.18 26.69 -1.08
C VAL A 340 1.17 27.17 -1.55
N LEU A 341 1.50 28.45 -1.36
CA LEU A 341 2.75 29.02 -1.82
C LEU A 341 3.95 28.30 -1.21
N LEU A 342 4.01 28.12 0.10
CA LEU A 342 5.08 27.42 0.80
C LEU A 342 5.22 25.98 0.32
N THR A 343 4.13 25.23 0.18
CA THR A 343 4.21 23.84 -0.28
C THR A 343 4.77 23.80 -1.70
N HIS A 344 4.31 24.67 -2.61
CA HIS A 344 4.80 24.72 -3.98
C HIS A 344 6.23 25.25 -4.09
N THR A 345 6.60 26.29 -3.35
CA THR A 345 7.94 26.89 -3.39
C THR A 345 8.96 26.00 -2.71
N VAL A 346 8.63 25.34 -1.60
CA VAL A 346 9.54 24.36 -0.95
C VAL A 346 9.78 23.18 -1.88
N VAL A 347 8.73 22.65 -2.52
CA VAL A 347 8.89 21.55 -3.50
C VAL A 347 9.71 22.00 -4.71
N ALA A 348 9.47 23.20 -5.24
CA ALA A 348 10.19 23.72 -6.41
C ALA A 348 11.63 24.15 -6.11
N ALA A 349 11.87 24.86 -4.99
CA ALA A 349 13.17 25.41 -4.61
C ALA A 349 14.15 24.34 -4.16
N LEU A 350 13.66 23.23 -3.58
CA LEU A 350 14.49 22.11 -3.19
C LEU A 350 14.81 21.17 -4.36
N GLY A 351 14.30 21.42 -5.57
CA GLY A 351 14.54 20.57 -6.74
C GLY A 351 14.03 19.14 -6.56
N TYR A 352 13.16 18.90 -5.58
CA TYR A 352 12.77 17.56 -5.17
C TYR A 352 11.89 16.91 -6.22
N THR A 353 12.37 15.80 -6.74
CA THR A 353 11.57 14.93 -7.58
C THR A 353 10.71 14.04 -6.67
N LEU A 354 9.51 14.52 -6.34
CA LEU A 354 8.53 13.82 -5.49
C LEU A 354 8.01 12.52 -6.13
N THR A 355 8.14 12.38 -7.44
CA THR A 355 7.76 11.16 -8.17
C THR A 355 8.98 10.65 -8.93
N LYS A 356 9.60 9.58 -8.42
CA LYS A 356 10.76 8.98 -9.08
C LYS A 356 10.37 8.47 -10.46
N LEU A 357 11.14 8.84 -11.48
CA LEU A 357 10.95 8.33 -12.82
C LEU A 357 11.46 6.90 -12.91
N PRO A 358 10.79 6.03 -13.69
CA PRO A 358 11.34 4.73 -14.01
C PRO A 358 12.65 4.91 -14.79
N ILE A 359 13.57 3.99 -14.58
CA ILE A 359 14.87 3.95 -15.24
C ILE A 359 15.12 2.51 -15.67
N ASP A 360 15.46 2.32 -16.94
CA ASP A 360 15.74 1.00 -17.48
C ASP A 360 17.25 0.71 -17.43
N PRO A 361 17.68 -0.56 -17.31
CA PRO A 361 19.08 -0.93 -17.46
C PRO A 361 19.61 -0.65 -18.88
N PRO A 362 20.93 -0.46 -19.06
CA PRO A 362 21.53 -0.19 -20.35
C PRO A 362 21.18 -1.27 -21.39
N GLY A 363 20.79 -0.84 -22.59
CA GLY A 363 20.38 -1.75 -23.67
C GLY A 363 19.06 -2.50 -23.41
N GLY A 364 18.28 -2.11 -22.39
CA GLY A 364 17.03 -2.79 -22.04
C GLY A 364 17.23 -4.19 -21.48
N ARG A 365 18.42 -4.48 -20.93
CA ARG A 365 18.75 -5.81 -20.38
C ARG A 365 17.87 -6.12 -19.18
N VAL A 366 17.28 -7.31 -19.18
CA VAL A 366 16.44 -7.84 -18.09
C VAL A 366 17.19 -8.88 -17.28
N VAL A 367 16.78 -9.12 -16.03
CA VAL A 367 17.45 -10.10 -15.14
C VAL A 367 17.35 -11.54 -15.65
N ALA A 368 16.38 -11.85 -16.51
CA ALA A 368 16.32 -13.13 -17.21
C ALA A 368 17.51 -13.37 -18.16
N SER A 369 18.26 -12.32 -18.51
CA SER A 369 19.48 -12.41 -19.34
C SER A 369 20.71 -12.92 -18.58
N LEU A 370 20.58 -13.21 -17.27
CA LEU A 370 21.64 -13.83 -16.49
C LEU A 370 22.10 -15.14 -17.14
N PRO A 371 23.40 -15.47 -17.10
CA PRO A 371 23.92 -16.62 -17.81
C PRO A 371 23.39 -17.93 -17.20
N SER A 372 23.10 -18.90 -18.05
CA SER A 372 22.67 -20.25 -17.63
C SER A 372 23.83 -21.06 -17.03
N GLU A 373 25.06 -20.61 -17.19
CA GLU A 373 26.26 -21.28 -16.73
C GLU A 373 27.23 -20.23 -16.17
N THR A 374 28.01 -20.59 -15.16
CA THR A 374 29.13 -19.77 -14.66
C THR A 374 30.35 -20.66 -14.50
N ARG A 375 31.45 -20.18 -13.90
CA ARG A 375 32.62 -21.04 -13.66
C ARG A 375 32.27 -22.27 -12.82
N SER A 376 31.52 -22.07 -11.74
CA SER A 376 31.22 -23.13 -10.76
C SER A 376 29.77 -23.61 -10.76
N TRP A 377 28.87 -23.00 -11.54
CA TRP A 377 27.43 -23.29 -11.48
C TRP A 377 26.82 -23.54 -12.85
N LEU A 378 25.84 -24.45 -12.92
CA LEU A 378 25.10 -24.77 -14.13
C LEU A 378 23.59 -24.76 -13.86
N GLN A 379 22.82 -24.07 -14.68
CA GLN A 379 21.37 -24.06 -14.62
C GLN A 379 20.80 -25.46 -14.89
N VAL A 380 19.81 -25.84 -14.10
CA VAL A 380 19.04 -27.06 -14.32
C VAL A 380 17.56 -26.72 -14.44
N GLY A 381 16.94 -27.20 -15.53
CA GLY A 381 15.55 -26.89 -15.86
C GLY A 381 15.37 -25.52 -16.52
N SER A 382 14.13 -25.18 -16.85
CA SER A 382 13.74 -23.86 -17.32
C SER A 382 13.55 -22.89 -16.16
N ASP A 383 13.56 -21.58 -16.46
CA ASP A 383 13.17 -20.57 -15.49
C ASP A 383 11.73 -20.81 -15.00
N GLU A 384 11.50 -20.63 -13.71
CA GLU A 384 10.21 -20.86 -13.08
C GLU A 384 9.23 -19.72 -13.48
N LYS A 385 8.04 -20.12 -13.95
CA LYS A 385 6.99 -19.19 -14.32
C LYS A 385 6.11 -18.92 -13.11
N LEU A 386 6.10 -17.67 -12.64
CA LEU A 386 5.16 -17.21 -11.63
C LEU A 386 3.79 -16.93 -12.27
N SER A 387 2.71 -17.15 -11.52
CA SER A 387 1.37 -16.84 -11.97
C SER A 387 1.13 -15.33 -12.09
N THR A 388 0.13 -14.94 -12.87
CA THR A 388 -0.22 -13.53 -13.09
C THR A 388 -0.52 -12.78 -11.79
N GLU A 389 -1.19 -13.40 -10.81
CA GLU A 389 -1.42 -12.77 -9.50
C GLU A 389 -0.12 -12.59 -8.71
N VAL A 390 0.79 -13.58 -8.74
CA VAL A 390 2.09 -13.47 -8.07
C VAL A 390 2.92 -12.37 -8.72
N VAL A 391 2.92 -12.25 -10.06
CA VAL A 391 3.61 -11.16 -10.78
C VAL A 391 3.00 -9.80 -10.45
N ALA A 392 1.66 -9.70 -10.38
CA ALA A 392 0.98 -8.47 -9.98
C ALA A 392 1.35 -8.05 -8.56
N THR A 393 1.43 -9.01 -7.63
CA THR A 393 1.87 -8.80 -6.24
C THR A 393 3.36 -8.46 -6.16
N LEU A 394 4.18 -9.12 -7.00
CA LEU A 394 5.60 -8.88 -7.11
C LEU A 394 5.85 -7.44 -7.54
N GLY A 395 4.94 -6.83 -8.31
CA GLY A 395 4.98 -5.43 -8.71
C GLY A 395 5.94 -5.13 -9.86
N THR A 396 6.55 -6.17 -10.45
CA THR A 396 7.48 -6.09 -11.59
C THR A 396 7.38 -7.34 -12.46
N GLU A 397 7.53 -7.15 -13.77
CA GLU A 397 7.66 -8.24 -14.75
C GLU A 397 9.14 -8.60 -15.02
N ASN A 398 10.08 -7.76 -14.58
CA ASN A 398 11.51 -8.00 -14.73
C ASN A 398 12.03 -8.81 -13.54
N PHE A 399 11.77 -10.12 -13.57
CA PHE A 399 12.27 -11.07 -12.58
C PHE A 399 12.76 -12.36 -13.23
N VAL A 400 13.54 -13.13 -12.48
CA VAL A 400 13.93 -14.49 -12.84
C VAL A 400 14.00 -15.34 -11.57
N THR A 401 13.44 -16.55 -11.64
CA THR A 401 13.63 -17.59 -10.63
C THR A 401 14.22 -18.80 -11.33
N ARG A 402 15.41 -19.23 -10.92
CA ARG A 402 16.20 -20.25 -11.60
C ARG A 402 16.97 -21.11 -10.62
N THR A 403 17.10 -22.40 -10.94
CA THR A 403 17.90 -23.33 -10.14
C THR A 403 19.26 -23.56 -10.78
N TYR A 404 20.32 -23.41 -10.00
CA TYR A 404 21.70 -23.75 -10.36
C TYR A 404 22.19 -24.95 -9.55
N VAL A 405 23.02 -25.79 -10.16
CA VAL A 405 23.74 -26.90 -9.55
C VAL A 405 25.23 -26.62 -9.59
N GLN A 406 25.93 -26.93 -8.50
CA GLN A 406 27.38 -26.82 -8.41
C GLN A 406 28.07 -27.80 -9.37
N LYS A 407 29.04 -27.31 -10.15
CA LYS A 407 29.91 -28.11 -11.01
C LYS A 407 31.06 -28.72 -10.21
N GLY A 408 31.46 -29.93 -10.56
CA GLY A 408 32.65 -30.59 -10.03
C GLY A 408 32.69 -30.62 -8.50
N PRO A 409 31.67 -31.17 -7.80
CA PRO A 409 31.72 -31.29 -6.36
C PRO A 409 32.95 -32.09 -5.91
N ALA A 410 33.44 -31.83 -4.71
CA ALA A 410 34.54 -32.60 -4.14
C ALA A 410 34.23 -34.11 -4.17
N ALA A 411 35.24 -34.95 -4.36
CA ALA A 411 35.05 -36.40 -4.52
C ALA A 411 34.24 -36.99 -3.36
N GLY A 412 33.05 -37.55 -3.67
CA GLY A 412 32.12 -38.12 -2.69
C GLY A 412 31.07 -37.15 -2.12
N ALA A 413 31.09 -35.87 -2.49
CA ALA A 413 30.08 -34.88 -2.09
C ALA A 413 28.92 -34.81 -3.09
N THR A 414 27.70 -34.63 -2.56
CA THR A 414 26.52 -34.33 -3.39
C THR A 414 26.59 -32.90 -3.92
N PRO A 415 26.29 -32.66 -5.22
CA PRO A 415 26.24 -31.31 -5.77
C PRO A 415 25.22 -30.45 -5.01
N VAL A 416 25.63 -29.25 -4.61
CA VAL A 416 24.73 -28.28 -4.00
C VAL A 416 23.82 -27.68 -5.07
N ARG A 417 22.51 -27.65 -4.81
CA ARG A 417 21.52 -26.90 -5.60
C ARG A 417 21.19 -25.60 -4.91
N VAL A 418 21.09 -24.54 -5.70
CA VAL A 418 20.65 -23.23 -5.22
C VAL A 418 19.55 -22.71 -6.13
N GLN A 419 18.47 -22.20 -5.55
CA GLN A 419 17.47 -21.44 -6.27
C GLN A 419 17.83 -19.96 -6.13
N LEU A 420 18.11 -19.31 -7.26
CA LEU A 420 18.33 -17.88 -7.39
C LEU A 420 17.03 -17.22 -7.80
N HIS A 421 16.59 -16.22 -7.02
CA HIS A 421 15.50 -15.33 -7.39
C HIS A 421 16.01 -13.90 -7.44
N VAL A 422 15.83 -13.24 -8.59
CA VAL A 422 16.21 -11.84 -8.80
C VAL A 422 15.02 -11.07 -9.35
N ALA A 423 14.74 -9.90 -8.80
CA ALA A 423 13.65 -9.04 -9.27
C ALA A 423 14.10 -7.58 -9.29
N TYR A 424 13.89 -6.92 -10.42
CA TYR A 424 14.25 -5.51 -10.64
C TYR A 424 13.02 -4.61 -10.56
N TYR A 425 13.14 -3.51 -9.84
CA TYR A 425 12.07 -2.59 -9.53
C TYR A 425 12.45 -1.18 -9.92
N THR A 426 11.55 -0.51 -10.65
CA THR A 426 11.67 0.90 -10.97
C THR A 426 10.29 1.55 -11.06
N GLY A 427 10.20 2.87 -10.84
CA GLY A 427 8.95 3.65 -10.88
C GLY A 427 7.94 3.41 -9.75
N LYS A 428 7.89 2.20 -9.16
CA LYS A 428 7.07 1.83 -7.99
C LYS A 428 7.90 1.55 -6.74
N VAL A 429 9.04 2.23 -6.60
CA VAL A 429 10.05 1.91 -5.57
C VAL A 429 9.48 2.09 -4.14
N ASP A 430 8.37 2.81 -3.97
CA ASP A 430 7.72 3.11 -2.68
C ASP A 430 7.13 1.86 -2.02
N THR A 431 7.02 0.75 -2.76
CA THR A 431 6.53 -0.53 -2.25
C THR A 431 7.56 -1.21 -1.36
N VAL A 432 7.12 -1.80 -0.25
CA VAL A 432 8.03 -2.53 0.64
C VAL A 432 8.45 -3.83 -0.05
N PRO A 433 9.76 -4.08 -0.25
CA PRO A 433 10.19 -5.33 -0.89
C PRO A 433 9.70 -6.55 -0.11
N HIS A 434 9.19 -7.54 -0.83
CA HIS A 434 8.84 -8.83 -0.25
C HIS A 434 10.11 -9.56 0.20
N VAL A 435 10.07 -10.20 1.37
CA VAL A 435 11.23 -10.88 1.98
C VAL A 435 10.93 -12.37 2.17
N PRO A 436 11.95 -13.26 2.13
CA PRO A 436 11.76 -14.70 2.24
C PRO A 436 10.97 -15.12 3.48
N GLU A 437 11.18 -14.45 4.61
CA GLU A 437 10.50 -14.74 5.88
C GLU A 437 8.98 -14.62 5.78
N ARG A 438 8.48 -13.68 4.96
CA ARG A 438 7.04 -13.56 4.73
C ARG A 438 6.54 -14.53 3.66
N CYS A 439 7.32 -14.70 2.60
CA CYS A 439 6.90 -15.49 1.43
C CYS A 439 6.94 -16.99 1.72
N LEU A 440 8.05 -17.49 2.28
CA LEU A 440 8.23 -18.91 2.63
C LEU A 440 7.30 -19.31 3.77
N THR A 441 7.11 -18.44 4.77
CA THR A 441 6.14 -18.70 5.84
C THR A 441 4.70 -18.74 5.31
N GLY A 442 4.37 -17.87 4.36
CA GLY A 442 3.13 -18.00 3.59
C GLY A 442 3.02 -19.36 2.93
N GLY A 443 4.06 -19.76 2.18
CA GLY A 443 4.16 -21.04 1.49
C GLY A 443 4.27 -22.30 2.37
N GLY A 444 4.06 -22.20 3.68
CA GLY A 444 3.98 -23.34 4.59
C GLY A 444 5.27 -23.68 5.35
N TRP A 445 6.36 -22.96 5.13
CA TRP A 445 7.59 -23.11 5.92
C TRP A 445 7.46 -22.44 7.30
N SER A 446 8.24 -22.91 8.27
CA SER A 446 8.37 -22.28 9.59
C SER A 446 9.77 -21.70 9.77
N LEU A 447 9.86 -20.46 10.24
CA LEU A 447 11.14 -19.84 10.55
C LEU A 447 11.78 -20.50 11.79
N VAL A 448 13.03 -20.92 11.65
CA VAL A 448 13.84 -21.52 12.73
C VAL A 448 14.81 -20.47 13.26
N GLY A 449 14.57 -19.99 14.47
CA GLY A 449 15.39 -18.96 15.10
C GLY A 449 15.16 -17.56 14.52
N GLY A 450 16.12 -16.66 14.77
CA GLY A 450 16.11 -15.30 14.22
C GLY A 450 16.93 -15.19 12.93
N ASP A 451 16.64 -14.17 12.15
CA ASP A 451 17.41 -13.75 11.00
C ASP A 451 18.71 -13.05 11.41
N LYS A 452 19.79 -13.28 10.66
CA LYS A 452 21.11 -12.68 10.92
C LYS A 452 21.66 -12.00 9.68
N VAL A 453 22.44 -10.95 9.88
CA VAL A 453 23.19 -10.30 8.80
C VAL A 453 24.56 -10.96 8.71
N VAL A 454 24.84 -11.57 7.56
CA VAL A 454 26.08 -12.31 7.30
C VAL A 454 26.83 -11.63 6.15
N PRO A 455 28.10 -11.22 6.34
CA PRO A 455 28.94 -10.68 5.26
C PRO A 455 29.15 -11.73 4.15
N LEU A 456 29.11 -11.30 2.89
CA LEU A 456 29.45 -12.16 1.76
C LEU A 456 30.95 -12.03 1.47
N GLY A 457 31.69 -13.12 1.61
CA GLY A 457 33.12 -13.18 1.31
C GLY A 457 33.34 -13.30 -0.20
N LEU A 458 33.19 -12.19 -0.92
CA LEU A 458 33.35 -12.13 -2.37
C LEU A 458 34.83 -12.06 -2.77
N ASP A 459 35.19 -12.72 -3.87
CA ASP A 459 36.52 -12.62 -4.46
C ASP A 459 36.68 -11.28 -5.19
N ASP A 460 37.52 -10.40 -4.64
CA ASP A 460 37.79 -9.05 -5.15
C ASP A 460 39.06 -8.98 -6.01
N SER A 461 39.73 -10.10 -6.28
CA SER A 461 41.03 -10.15 -6.96
C SER A 461 41.04 -9.54 -8.37
N THR A 462 39.89 -9.45 -9.03
CA THR A 462 39.73 -8.90 -10.39
C THR A 462 39.16 -7.48 -10.41
N TRP A 463 38.81 -6.93 -9.25
CA TRP A 463 38.17 -5.64 -9.13
C TRP A 463 39.20 -4.51 -9.29
N LEU A 464 38.83 -3.46 -9.99
CA LEU A 464 39.66 -2.27 -10.19
C LEU A 464 38.89 -1.01 -9.78
N PRO A 465 39.55 0.00 -9.20
CA PRO A 465 38.89 1.27 -8.88
C PRO A 465 38.33 1.94 -10.13
N LEU A 466 37.13 2.49 -10.02
CA LEU A 466 36.56 3.32 -11.09
C LEU A 466 37.36 4.62 -11.17
N ARG A 467 37.79 4.99 -12.37
CA ARG A 467 38.49 6.25 -12.64
C ARG A 467 37.61 7.19 -13.44
N GLY A 468 37.57 8.46 -13.06
CA GLY A 468 36.88 9.50 -13.82
C GLY A 468 37.63 9.89 -15.10
N ASP A 469 37.03 10.79 -15.88
CA ASP A 469 37.63 11.35 -17.10
C ASP A 469 38.94 12.12 -16.81
N ASP A 470 39.07 12.63 -15.59
CA ASP A 470 40.25 13.28 -15.02
C ASP A 470 41.34 12.29 -14.57
N GLY A 471 41.10 10.98 -14.68
CA GLY A 471 42.00 9.92 -14.25
C GLY A 471 42.03 9.68 -12.74
N ALA A 472 41.28 10.46 -11.96
CA ALA A 472 41.20 10.32 -10.50
C ALA A 472 40.32 9.13 -10.12
N GLU A 473 40.72 8.41 -9.07
CA GLU A 473 39.94 7.30 -8.53
C GLU A 473 38.71 7.83 -7.79
N ARG A 474 37.56 7.23 -8.06
CA ARG A 474 36.30 7.53 -7.39
C ARG A 474 36.21 6.67 -6.12
N PRO A 475 36.29 7.26 -4.90
CA PRO A 475 36.33 6.49 -3.67
C PRO A 475 35.12 5.57 -3.51
N GLY A 476 35.37 4.30 -3.17
CA GLY A 476 34.31 3.32 -2.93
C GLY A 476 33.59 2.78 -4.18
N LEU A 477 33.95 3.24 -5.39
CA LEU A 477 33.43 2.70 -6.64
C LEU A 477 34.48 1.79 -7.29
N MET A 478 34.07 0.54 -7.52
CA MET A 478 34.89 -0.50 -8.13
C MET A 478 34.25 -0.98 -9.41
N THR A 479 35.05 -1.54 -10.31
CA THR A 479 34.60 -2.19 -11.53
C THR A 479 35.03 -3.64 -11.55
N ALA A 480 34.19 -4.52 -12.08
CA ALA A 480 34.53 -5.90 -12.35
C ALA A 480 34.32 -6.22 -13.82
N ARG A 481 35.05 -7.23 -14.31
CA ARG A 481 34.85 -7.77 -15.66
C ARG A 481 34.04 -9.07 -15.55
N PRO A 482 32.84 -9.16 -16.14
CA PRO A 482 32.13 -10.42 -16.24
C PRO A 482 32.93 -11.43 -17.07
N ASP A 483 32.78 -12.72 -16.75
CA ASP A 483 33.44 -13.79 -17.50
C ASP A 483 32.82 -13.90 -18.91
N ALA A 484 33.61 -13.53 -19.92
CA ALA A 484 33.18 -13.53 -21.31
C ALA A 484 32.92 -14.95 -21.86
N SER A 485 33.33 -16.00 -21.15
CA SER A 485 33.11 -17.39 -21.55
C SER A 485 31.67 -17.85 -21.33
N PHE A 486 30.94 -17.18 -20.43
CA PHE A 486 29.62 -17.62 -19.98
C PHE A 486 28.50 -16.59 -20.21
N GLY A 487 28.86 -15.31 -20.33
CA GLY A 487 27.92 -14.22 -20.62
C GLY A 487 28.12 -13.60 -21.99
N ASP A 488 27.14 -12.85 -22.45
CA ASP A 488 27.20 -12.00 -23.66
C ASP A 488 27.91 -10.65 -23.41
N SER A 489 28.76 -10.57 -22.39
CA SER A 489 29.38 -9.31 -21.93
C SER A 489 30.41 -8.74 -22.88
N GLY A 490 30.98 -9.57 -23.75
CA GLY A 490 32.17 -9.22 -24.52
C GLY A 490 33.35 -8.78 -23.64
N GLY A 491 33.33 -9.10 -22.33
CA GLY A 491 34.35 -8.66 -21.37
C GLY A 491 34.30 -7.17 -20.99
N VAL A 492 33.20 -6.47 -21.27
CA VAL A 492 33.00 -5.07 -20.87
C VAL A 492 32.94 -4.97 -19.35
N ARG A 493 33.75 -4.08 -18.77
CA ARG A 493 33.73 -3.82 -17.32
C ARG A 493 32.45 -3.12 -16.92
N VAL A 494 31.94 -3.47 -15.74
CA VAL A 494 30.74 -2.91 -15.16
C VAL A 494 31.06 -2.31 -13.78
N VAL A 495 30.39 -1.22 -13.44
CA VAL A 495 30.48 -0.61 -12.11
C VAL A 495 29.73 -1.49 -11.09
N LEU A 496 30.41 -1.82 -9.99
CA LEU A 496 29.86 -2.56 -8.87
C LEU A 496 29.08 -1.62 -7.92
N PRO A 497 28.23 -2.16 -7.02
CA PRO A 497 27.64 -1.36 -5.96
C PRO A 497 28.74 -0.69 -5.11
N ARG A 498 28.47 0.50 -4.58
CA ARG A 498 29.35 1.22 -3.66
C ARG A 498 29.80 0.32 -2.52
N SER A 499 31.10 0.32 -2.24
CA SER A 499 31.75 -0.52 -1.22
C SER A 499 31.35 -2.00 -1.37
N PRO A 500 31.66 -2.65 -2.51
CA PRO A 500 31.18 -4.00 -2.78
C PRO A 500 31.78 -5.06 -1.84
N GLY A 501 32.93 -4.78 -1.22
CA GLY A 501 33.55 -5.66 -0.21
C GLY A 501 32.82 -5.69 1.14
N SER A 502 31.92 -4.73 1.41
CA SER A 502 31.09 -4.73 2.63
C SER A 502 29.70 -5.31 2.39
N LEU A 503 29.48 -5.98 1.26
CA LEU A 503 28.19 -6.55 0.90
C LEU A 503 27.83 -7.68 1.86
N ALA A 504 26.62 -7.60 2.41
CA ALA A 504 26.11 -8.56 3.36
C ALA A 504 24.70 -8.98 2.99
N ALA A 505 24.32 -10.20 3.35
CA ALA A 505 22.99 -10.74 3.16
C ALA A 505 22.31 -10.96 4.51
N ARG A 506 20.99 -10.79 4.53
CA ARG A 506 20.16 -11.30 5.63
C ARG A 506 19.84 -12.75 5.38
N VAL A 507 20.14 -13.60 6.35
CA VAL A 507 20.06 -15.05 6.27
C VAL A 507 19.10 -15.58 7.32
N SER A 508 18.24 -16.51 6.91
CA SER A 508 17.23 -17.14 7.73
C SER A 508 17.18 -18.64 7.44
N GLN A 509 16.95 -19.43 8.48
CA GLN A 509 16.68 -20.85 8.37
C GLN A 509 15.19 -21.12 8.46
N PHE A 510 14.72 -22.05 7.64
CA PHE A 510 13.34 -22.50 7.58
C PHE A 510 13.29 -24.02 7.73
N GLU A 511 12.23 -24.52 8.34
CA GLU A 511 11.91 -25.94 8.41
C GLU A 511 10.52 -26.20 7.85
N TRP A 512 10.33 -27.37 7.25
CA TRP A 512 9.02 -27.82 6.82
C TRP A 512 8.34 -28.56 7.98
N PRO A 513 7.20 -28.08 8.52
CA PRO A 513 6.57 -28.68 9.69
C PRO A 513 6.28 -30.17 9.50
N GLY A 514 6.71 -31.00 10.45
CA GLY A 514 6.52 -32.45 10.41
C GLY A 514 7.40 -33.21 9.42
N SER A 515 8.40 -32.56 8.81
CA SER A 515 9.36 -33.15 7.89
C SER A 515 10.80 -32.81 8.33
N PRO A 516 11.80 -33.66 8.04
CA PRO A 516 13.21 -33.30 8.27
C PRO A 516 13.76 -32.26 7.27
N LYS A 517 12.94 -31.79 6.31
CA LYS A 517 13.36 -30.81 5.31
C LYS A 517 13.69 -29.47 5.95
N ARG A 518 14.86 -28.93 5.60
CA ARG A 518 15.34 -27.61 6.02
C ARG A 518 15.71 -26.82 4.78
N LEU A 519 15.46 -25.51 4.82
CA LEU A 519 15.78 -24.58 3.75
C LEU A 519 16.51 -23.38 4.35
N TRP A 520 17.63 -23.00 3.75
CA TRP A 520 18.27 -21.74 4.03
C TRP A 520 17.87 -20.73 2.97
N GLY A 521 17.50 -19.52 3.40
CA GLY A 521 17.19 -18.40 2.53
C GLY A 521 18.06 -17.19 2.89
N GLY A 522 18.65 -16.56 1.90
CA GLY A 522 19.50 -15.38 2.05
C GLY A 522 19.17 -14.34 1.01
N TYR A 523 19.16 -13.07 1.38
CA TYR A 523 18.89 -11.99 0.43
C TYR A 523 19.59 -10.68 0.76
N PHE A 524 19.76 -9.85 -0.26
CA PHE A 524 20.20 -8.47 -0.16
C PHE A 524 19.58 -7.66 -1.30
N PHE A 525 19.77 -6.34 -1.24
CA PHE A 525 19.29 -5.42 -2.27
C PHE A 525 20.42 -4.57 -2.80
N VAL A 526 20.34 -4.24 -4.08
CA VAL A 526 21.12 -3.18 -4.73
C VAL A 526 20.16 -2.06 -5.08
N ALA A 527 20.42 -0.83 -4.63
CA ALA A 527 19.52 0.30 -4.82
C ALA A 527 20.32 1.57 -5.07
N ASN A 528 20.01 2.31 -6.14
CA ASN A 528 20.69 3.56 -6.54
C ASN A 528 22.23 3.47 -6.38
N GLY A 529 22.83 2.42 -6.94
CA GLY A 529 24.27 2.16 -6.87
C GLY A 529 24.82 1.74 -5.49
N GLY A 530 24.02 1.71 -4.43
CA GLY A 530 24.37 1.18 -3.11
C GLY A 530 23.83 -0.24 -2.88
N HIS A 531 24.04 -0.78 -1.67
CA HIS A 531 23.50 -2.08 -1.27
C HIS A 531 23.06 -2.11 0.21
N THR A 532 22.14 -3.02 0.55
CA THR A 532 21.69 -3.25 1.93
C THR A 532 21.10 -4.66 2.14
N PRO A 533 21.30 -5.30 3.31
CA PRO A 533 20.61 -6.53 3.70
C PRO A 533 19.20 -6.30 4.30
N SER A 534 18.71 -5.06 4.36
CA SER A 534 17.47 -4.70 5.05
C SER A 534 16.42 -4.17 4.07
N ALA A 535 15.25 -4.82 4.04
CA ALA A 535 14.14 -4.38 3.21
C ALA A 535 13.60 -2.99 3.62
N ASN A 536 13.78 -2.60 4.88
CA ASN A 536 13.37 -1.27 5.35
C ASN A 536 14.34 -0.18 4.85
N ASP A 537 15.63 -0.52 4.68
CA ASP A 537 16.67 0.43 4.32
C ASP A 537 16.78 0.63 2.81
N VAL A 538 16.20 -0.28 2.01
CA VAL A 538 16.08 -0.10 0.54
C VAL A 538 15.44 1.24 0.22
N ARG A 539 14.41 1.63 0.96
CA ARG A 539 13.73 2.91 0.76
C ARG A 539 14.65 4.09 1.04
N LEU A 540 15.49 4.00 2.07
CA LEU A 540 16.45 5.05 2.42
C LEU A 540 17.52 5.20 1.33
N LEU A 541 17.92 4.10 0.69
CA LEU A 541 18.87 4.11 -0.42
C LEU A 541 18.25 4.59 -1.73
N ALA A 542 17.03 4.15 -2.05
CA ALA A 542 16.38 4.39 -3.34
C ALA A 542 15.56 5.70 -3.41
N PHE A 543 15.12 6.26 -2.27
CA PHE A 543 14.35 7.52 -2.20
C PHE A 543 15.14 8.68 -1.64
N GLN A 544 16.33 8.95 -2.19
CA GLN A 544 16.97 10.23 -1.93
C GLN A 544 16.16 11.33 -2.64
N LEU A 545 15.81 12.41 -1.95
CA LEU A 545 14.89 13.43 -2.48
C LEU A 545 15.44 14.14 -3.73
N GLU A 546 16.77 14.22 -3.85
CA GLU A 546 17.50 14.85 -4.93
C GLU A 546 17.53 14.00 -6.22
N ASP A 547 17.41 12.68 -6.10
CA ASP A 547 17.47 11.79 -7.27
C ASP A 547 16.22 11.93 -8.16
N THR A 548 16.41 12.05 -9.47
CA THR A 548 15.29 12.05 -10.43
C THR A 548 14.72 10.64 -10.65
N TYR A 549 15.61 9.66 -10.68
CA TYR A 549 15.31 8.26 -10.94
C TYR A 549 15.44 7.45 -9.65
N ALA A 550 14.85 6.27 -9.63
CA ALA A 550 15.09 5.31 -8.55
C ALA A 550 14.95 3.89 -9.06
N TYR A 551 15.79 3.00 -8.53
CA TYR A 551 15.61 1.57 -8.69
C TYR A 551 16.04 0.81 -7.45
N TYR A 552 15.52 -0.40 -7.32
CA TYR A 552 16.21 -1.42 -6.53
C TYR A 552 16.12 -2.78 -7.23
N MET A 553 17.09 -3.63 -6.96
CA MET A 553 17.13 -5.01 -7.38
C MET A 553 17.23 -5.87 -6.12
N LYS A 554 16.29 -6.80 -5.97
CA LYS A 554 16.35 -7.84 -4.94
C LYS A 554 17.13 -9.02 -5.48
N VAL A 555 18.08 -9.51 -4.71
CA VAL A 555 18.82 -10.75 -5.00
C VAL A 555 18.61 -11.71 -3.84
N GLN A 556 18.04 -12.88 -4.12
CA GLN A 556 17.73 -13.91 -3.14
C GLN A 556 18.32 -15.25 -3.60
N VAL A 557 18.96 -15.94 -2.67
CA VAL A 557 19.47 -17.30 -2.85
C VAL A 557 18.82 -18.19 -1.79
N SER A 558 18.38 -19.38 -2.19
CA SER A 558 17.88 -20.38 -1.25
C SER A 558 18.35 -21.79 -1.60
N THR A 559 18.51 -22.65 -0.60
CA THR A 559 19.00 -24.03 -0.79
C THR A 559 18.57 -24.93 0.36
N GLU A 560 18.22 -26.18 0.04
CA GLU A 560 17.97 -27.23 1.03
C GLU A 560 19.24 -28.02 1.37
N ASP A 561 20.32 -27.85 0.60
CA ASP A 561 21.51 -28.70 0.68
C ASP A 561 22.55 -28.18 1.70
N ALA A 562 22.42 -26.95 2.21
CA ALA A 562 23.33 -26.37 3.21
C ALA A 562 23.00 -26.84 4.65
N LYS A 563 24.03 -27.27 5.40
CA LYS A 563 23.87 -27.85 6.75
C LYS A 563 24.05 -26.83 7.86
N SER A 564 24.78 -25.73 7.63
CA SER A 564 24.99 -24.66 8.59
C SER A 564 24.88 -23.27 7.95
N GLU A 565 24.76 -22.24 8.80
CA GLU A 565 24.76 -20.83 8.39
C GLU A 565 26.05 -20.46 7.63
N GLU A 566 27.19 -20.94 8.11
CA GLU A 566 28.50 -20.68 7.50
C GLU A 566 28.64 -21.40 6.15
N GLU A 567 28.10 -22.61 6.02
CA GLU A 567 28.06 -23.31 4.73
C GLU A 567 27.17 -22.59 3.74
N PHE A 568 25.98 -22.16 4.16
CA PHE A 568 25.08 -21.38 3.33
C PHE A 568 25.74 -20.05 2.89
N ALA A 569 26.40 -19.35 3.81
CA ALA A 569 27.10 -18.09 3.50
C ALA A 569 28.22 -18.30 2.46
N ARG A 570 28.98 -19.41 2.54
CA ARG A 570 29.98 -19.77 1.52
C ARG A 570 29.35 -20.08 0.17
N VAL A 571 28.26 -20.86 0.15
CA VAL A 571 27.51 -21.20 -1.07
C VAL A 571 26.96 -19.94 -1.74
N MET A 572 26.32 -19.07 -0.97
CA MET A 572 25.79 -17.79 -1.43
C MET A 572 26.92 -16.87 -1.94
N SER A 573 28.04 -16.77 -1.20
CA SER A 573 29.19 -15.96 -1.63
C SER A 573 29.80 -16.47 -2.94
N SER A 574 29.85 -17.78 -3.15
CA SER A 574 30.36 -18.39 -4.39
C SER A 574 29.51 -18.02 -5.61
N ILE A 575 28.19 -18.26 -5.56
CA ILE A 575 27.33 -17.97 -6.71
C ILE A 575 27.19 -16.46 -6.94
N ILE A 576 27.05 -15.66 -5.87
CA ILE A 576 26.96 -14.20 -5.99
C ILE A 576 28.26 -13.60 -6.48
N GLY A 577 29.43 -14.12 -6.05
CA GLY A 577 30.72 -13.63 -6.53
C GLY A 577 30.88 -13.76 -8.05
N GLU A 578 30.44 -14.89 -8.62
CA GLU A 578 30.49 -15.12 -10.06
C GLU A 578 29.42 -14.34 -10.84
N LEU A 579 28.23 -14.15 -10.26
CA LEU A 579 27.11 -13.47 -10.91
C LEU A 579 27.07 -11.96 -10.67
N LEU A 580 27.76 -11.42 -9.68
CA LEU A 580 27.68 -9.99 -9.33
C LEU A 580 27.95 -9.06 -10.52
N PRO A 581 28.98 -9.28 -11.36
CA PRO A 581 29.16 -8.46 -12.56
C PRO A 581 27.99 -8.56 -13.55
N GLU A 582 27.42 -9.75 -13.75
CA GLU A 582 26.26 -9.94 -14.64
C GLU A 582 24.97 -9.33 -14.07
N LEU A 583 24.78 -9.40 -12.74
CA LEU A 583 23.70 -8.71 -12.03
C LEU A 583 23.81 -7.19 -12.22
N MET A 584 25.03 -6.64 -12.15
CA MET A 584 25.25 -5.20 -12.32
C MET A 584 25.05 -4.71 -13.75
N ARG A 585 25.06 -5.59 -14.75
CA ARG A 585 24.65 -5.26 -16.12
C ARG A 585 23.14 -5.15 -16.27
N CYS A 586 22.38 -5.72 -15.32
CA CYS A 586 20.92 -5.68 -15.29
C CYS A 586 20.38 -4.50 -14.45
N VAL A 587 21.24 -3.55 -14.09
CA VAL A 587 20.85 -2.30 -13.41
C VAL A 587 21.47 -1.09 -14.11
N PRO A 588 20.92 0.12 -13.94
CA PRO A 588 21.54 1.35 -14.41
C PRO A 588 22.94 1.54 -13.82
N ASP A 589 23.88 2.01 -14.64
CA ASP A 589 25.15 2.51 -14.11
C ASP A 589 24.89 3.81 -13.33
N TRP A 590 24.88 3.69 -12.01
CA TRP A 590 24.49 4.80 -11.15
C TRP A 590 25.52 5.92 -11.14
N ALA A 591 26.80 5.63 -11.44
CA ALA A 591 27.81 6.68 -11.57
C ALA A 591 27.50 7.58 -12.78
N GLU A 592 27.01 7.00 -13.88
CA GLU A 592 26.55 7.73 -15.06
C GLU A 592 25.23 8.49 -14.80
N VAL A 593 24.35 7.95 -13.94
CA VAL A 593 23.12 8.64 -13.50
C VAL A 593 23.46 9.87 -12.66
N GLU A 594 24.33 9.73 -11.67
CA GLU A 594 24.79 10.84 -10.82
C GLU A 594 25.55 11.91 -11.62
N ALA A 595 26.26 11.51 -12.67
CA ALA A 595 26.90 12.43 -13.61
C ALA A 595 25.92 13.10 -14.61
N GLY A 596 24.64 12.73 -14.59
CA GLY A 596 23.62 13.26 -15.50
C GLY A 596 23.76 12.79 -16.97
N ARG A 597 24.56 11.75 -17.21
CA ARG A 597 24.80 11.17 -18.55
C ARG A 597 23.86 10.01 -18.87
N TYR A 598 23.21 9.43 -17.85
CA TYR A 598 22.25 8.34 -17.98
C TYR A 598 20.94 8.63 -17.21
N PRO A 599 19.76 8.25 -17.73
CA PRO A 599 19.52 7.72 -19.07
C PRO A 599 19.86 8.78 -20.12
N VAL A 600 20.43 8.35 -21.25
CA VAL A 600 20.63 9.26 -22.39
C VAL A 600 19.23 9.70 -22.79
N VAL A 601 18.86 10.94 -22.46
CA VAL A 601 17.54 11.48 -22.77
C VAL A 601 17.36 11.34 -24.27
N LYS A 602 16.56 10.36 -24.70
CA LYS A 602 15.95 10.37 -26.03
C LYS A 602 15.13 11.64 -26.03
N THR A 603 15.64 12.70 -26.64
CA THR A 603 14.87 13.92 -26.88
C THR A 603 13.49 13.49 -27.36
N ALA A 604 12.46 14.01 -26.70
CA ALA A 604 11.06 13.60 -26.77
C ALA A 604 10.39 13.86 -28.14
N ARG A 605 11.02 13.39 -29.22
CA ARG A 605 10.57 13.48 -30.60
C ARG A 605 10.24 12.11 -31.20
N SER A 606 10.47 11.01 -30.48
CA SER A 606 10.22 9.63 -30.95
C SER A 606 9.24 8.81 -30.12
N ALA A 607 8.69 9.34 -29.03
CA ALA A 607 7.52 8.77 -28.35
C ALA A 607 6.36 9.77 -28.47
N GLY A 608 5.74 9.78 -29.65
CA GLY A 608 4.57 10.59 -29.92
C GLY A 608 3.43 10.24 -28.97
N VAL A 609 2.95 11.26 -28.26
CA VAL A 609 1.53 11.55 -28.02
C VAL A 609 0.65 10.34 -27.71
N ALA A 610 0.50 10.06 -26.42
CA ALA A 610 -0.78 9.67 -25.84
C ALA A 610 -0.98 10.40 -24.50
N GLY A 611 -0.80 11.72 -24.54
CA GLY A 611 -1.51 12.61 -23.63
C GLY A 611 -2.87 12.90 -24.26
N GLY A 612 -3.93 12.48 -23.59
CA GLY A 612 -5.30 12.76 -23.99
C GLY A 612 -6.18 12.89 -22.76
N ALA A 613 -6.25 14.13 -22.27
CA ALA A 613 -7.28 14.75 -21.40
C ALA A 613 -7.64 14.07 -20.07
#